data_AF-A0A4Y5YK21-F1
#
_entry.id   AF-A0A4Y5YK21-F1
#
_cell.length_a   1.000
_cell.length_b   1.000
_cell.length_c   1.000
_cell.angle_alpha   90.00
_cell.angle_beta   90.00
_cell.angle_gamma   90.00
#
_symmetry.space_group_name_H-M   'P 1'
#
loop_
_entity.id
_entity.type
_entity.pdbx_description
1 polymer ?
#
loop_
_entity_poly.entity_id
_entity_poly.type
_entity_poly.pdbx_seq_one_letter_code
_entity_poly.pdbx_strand_id
1 'polypeptide(L)'
;MCSVAFEHSESIKILLATGNFTSAIGLLRLQFEALVRAHWFHFSATEIQINKHLADLTNESANRASKIPMLTEMLEKMEGKAPENALLPLLEFKQYSWKPLSSYIHGGIHAINRHSKGYPIELIEQVLRNSNGLNGTTAYFWSQLTGQANKPKEVMKSFNEFRDCLPSDRLKN
;
A
#
# COMPACT_ATOMS: atom_id res chain seq x y z
N MET A 1 -4.32 8.39 6.24
CA MET A 1 -3.96 7.10 5.59
C MET A 1 -2.66 7.17 4.80
N CYS A 2 -2.41 8.19 3.96
CA CYS A 2 -1.10 8.31 3.31
C CYS A 2 0.06 8.41 4.33
N SER A 3 -0.13 9.14 5.43
CA SER A 3 0.82 9.17 6.56
C SER A 3 1.16 7.77 7.09
N VAL A 4 0.13 6.93 7.30
CA VAL A 4 0.30 5.53 7.72
C VAL A 4 1.02 4.70 6.66
N ALA A 5 0.73 4.92 5.37
CA ALA A 5 1.45 4.25 4.29
C ALA A 5 2.94 4.66 4.25
N PHE A 6 3.26 5.93 4.52
CA PHE A 6 4.66 6.38 4.67
C PHE A 6 5.35 5.74 5.88
N GLU A 7 4.68 5.73 7.04
CA GLU A 7 5.18 5.10 8.26
C GLU A 7 5.47 3.60 8.06
N HIS A 8 4.58 2.89 7.36
CA HIS A 8 4.82 1.50 6.99
C HIS A 8 6.04 1.35 6.07
N SER A 9 6.26 2.23 5.10
CA SER A 9 7.44 2.18 4.24
C SER A 9 8.74 2.38 5.02
N GLU A 10 8.76 3.33 5.94
CA GLU A 10 9.91 3.56 6.84
C GLU A 10 10.17 2.34 7.72
N SER A 11 9.12 1.81 8.35
CA SER A 11 9.18 0.62 9.20
C SER A 11 9.69 -0.61 8.43
N ILE A 12 9.28 -0.79 7.17
CA ILE A 12 9.81 -1.86 6.31
C ILE A 12 11.32 -1.75 6.19
N LYS A 13 11.86 -0.56 5.87
CA LYS A 13 13.31 -0.36 5.71
C LYS A 13 14.08 -0.69 6.99
N ILE A 14 13.56 -0.25 8.15
CA ILE A 14 14.15 -0.56 9.46
C ILE A 14 14.15 -2.07 9.70
N LEU A 15 13.01 -2.73 9.51
CA LEU A 15 12.90 -4.18 9.76
C LEU A 15 13.75 -5.00 8.80
N LEU A 16 13.88 -4.60 7.54
CA LEU A 16 14.79 -5.25 6.58
C LEU A 16 16.24 -5.08 7.03
N ALA A 17 16.65 -3.88 7.46
CA ALA A 17 18.01 -3.61 7.93
C ALA A 17 18.37 -4.40 9.20
N THR A 18 17.40 -4.68 10.06
CA THR A 18 17.60 -5.46 11.30
C THR A 18 17.34 -6.96 11.14
N GLY A 19 17.09 -7.46 9.92
CA GLY A 19 16.85 -8.89 9.67
C GLY A 19 15.45 -9.41 10.06
N ASN A 20 14.51 -8.53 10.39
CA ASN A 20 13.14 -8.87 10.78
C ASN A 20 12.23 -9.08 9.54
N PHE A 21 12.65 -10.00 8.65
CA PHE A 21 12.08 -10.14 7.31
C PHE A 21 10.61 -10.56 7.28
N THR A 22 10.17 -11.48 8.15
CA THR A 22 8.76 -11.91 8.21
C THR A 22 7.84 -10.70 8.42
N SER A 23 8.19 -9.85 9.39
CA SER A 23 7.43 -8.66 9.75
C SER A 23 7.48 -7.60 8.65
N ALA A 24 8.66 -7.37 8.05
CA ALA A 24 8.81 -6.44 6.93
C ALA A 24 7.92 -6.82 5.73
N ILE A 25 7.86 -8.11 5.38
CA ILE A 25 7.00 -8.60 4.29
C ILE A 25 5.52 -8.44 4.65
N GLY A 26 5.15 -8.70 5.91
CA GLY A 26 3.80 -8.42 6.39
C GLY A 26 3.43 -6.94 6.25
N LEU A 27 4.30 -6.03 6.67
CA LEU A 27 4.07 -4.59 6.55
C LEU A 27 3.88 -4.12 5.11
N LEU A 28 4.49 -4.77 4.12
CA LEU A 28 4.27 -4.41 2.71
C LEU A 28 2.79 -4.53 2.31
N ARG A 29 2.08 -5.54 2.83
CA ARG A 29 0.63 -5.64 2.65
C ARG A 29 -0.09 -4.49 3.32
N LEU A 30 0.25 -4.17 4.55
CA LEU A 30 -0.39 -3.08 5.30
C LEU A 30 -0.14 -1.71 4.64
N GLN A 31 1.06 -1.47 4.11
CA GLN A 31 1.37 -0.28 3.31
C GLN A 31 0.44 -0.16 2.11
N PHE A 32 0.27 -1.24 1.34
CA PHE A 32 -0.63 -1.26 0.20
C PHE A 32 -2.09 -1.04 0.60
N GLU A 33 -2.58 -1.72 1.65
CA GLU A 33 -3.97 -1.57 2.10
C GLU A 33 -4.25 -0.16 2.65
N ALA A 34 -3.26 0.47 3.30
CA ALA A 34 -3.34 1.87 3.72
C ALA A 34 -3.46 2.82 2.52
N LEU A 35 -2.69 2.59 1.46
CA LEU A 35 -2.74 3.38 0.22
C LEU A 35 -4.08 3.23 -0.50
N VAL A 36 -4.59 1.99 -0.64
CA VAL A 36 -5.91 1.74 -1.25
C VAL A 36 -7.01 2.42 -0.45
N ARG A 37 -6.96 2.34 0.89
CA ARG A 37 -7.93 3.03 1.74
C ARG A 37 -7.86 4.55 1.57
N ALA A 38 -6.68 5.12 1.39
CA ALA A 38 -6.52 6.56 1.10
C ALA A 38 -7.19 6.96 -0.22
N HIS A 39 -6.97 6.17 -1.28
CA HIS A 39 -7.61 6.40 -2.59
C HIS A 39 -9.13 6.25 -2.49
N TRP A 40 -9.60 5.20 -1.81
CA TRP A 40 -11.02 4.95 -1.64
C TRP A 40 -11.73 6.08 -0.90
N PHE A 41 -11.12 6.61 0.17
CA PHE A 41 -11.67 7.78 0.88
C PHE A 41 -11.86 8.99 -0.02
N HIS A 42 -10.95 9.20 -0.97
CA HIS A 42 -10.99 10.36 -1.83
C HIS A 42 -11.94 10.19 -3.02
N PHE A 43 -11.93 9.03 -3.67
CA PHE A 43 -12.65 8.84 -4.93
C PHE A 43 -14.05 8.21 -4.77
N SER A 44 -14.31 7.45 -3.70
CA SER A 44 -15.49 6.57 -3.65
C SER A 44 -16.26 6.54 -2.35
N ALA A 45 -15.64 6.85 -1.23
CA ALA A 45 -16.29 6.81 0.07
C ALA A 45 -17.39 7.88 0.18
N THR A 46 -18.49 7.53 0.83
CA THR A 46 -19.53 8.52 1.16
C THR A 46 -19.12 9.34 2.38
N GLU A 47 -19.68 10.54 2.54
CA GLU A 47 -19.47 11.35 3.75
C GLU A 47 -19.81 10.59 5.03
N ILE A 48 -20.88 9.77 5.01
CA ILE A 48 -21.25 8.92 6.14
C ILE A 48 -20.11 7.93 6.48
N GLN A 49 -19.47 7.34 5.48
CA GLN A 49 -18.35 6.42 5.69
C GLN A 49 -17.09 7.13 6.18
N ILE A 50 -16.82 8.35 5.69
CA ILE A 50 -15.72 9.19 6.17
C ILE A 50 -15.96 9.59 7.63
N ASN A 51 -17.14 10.09 7.96
CA ASN A 51 -17.50 10.55 9.31
C ASN A 51 -17.42 9.42 10.34
N LYS A 52 -17.73 8.17 9.97
CA LYS A 52 -17.52 7.00 10.84
C LYS A 52 -16.05 6.79 11.23
N HIS A 53 -15.11 7.18 10.37
CA HIS A 53 -13.68 7.07 10.64
C HIS A 53 -13.09 8.27 11.38
N LEU A 54 -13.78 9.41 11.37
CA LEU A 54 -13.40 10.61 12.11
C LEU A 54 -14.04 10.66 13.52
N ALA A 55 -15.02 9.80 13.79
CA ALA A 55 -15.66 9.70 15.10
C ALA A 55 -14.68 9.24 16.18
N ASP A 56 -14.86 9.75 17.40
CA ASP A 56 -14.09 9.32 18.57
C ASP A 56 -14.15 7.80 18.77
N LEU A 57 -13.02 7.23 19.21
CA LEU A 57 -12.92 5.80 19.42
C LEU A 57 -13.70 5.39 20.69
N THR A 58 -14.86 4.78 20.47
CA THR A 58 -15.71 4.18 21.49
C THR A 58 -16.06 2.75 21.05
N ASN A 59 -16.52 1.89 21.98
CA ASN A 59 -16.96 0.54 21.62
C ASN A 59 -18.05 0.56 20.53
N GLU A 60 -18.96 1.54 20.58
CA GLU A 60 -20.03 1.71 19.59
C GLU A 60 -19.52 2.20 18.23
N SER A 61 -18.59 3.17 18.20
CA SER A 61 -18.05 3.67 16.93
C SER A 61 -17.13 2.63 16.27
N ALA A 62 -16.34 1.89 17.06
CA ALA A 62 -15.54 0.75 16.59
C ALA A 62 -16.43 -0.33 15.95
N ASN A 63 -17.52 -0.72 16.62
CA ASN A 63 -18.49 -1.67 16.07
C ASN A 63 -19.15 -1.16 14.79
N ARG A 64 -19.47 0.14 14.69
CA ARG A 64 -20.04 0.74 13.47
C ARG A 64 -19.03 0.85 12.32
N ALA A 65 -17.75 1.02 12.61
CA ALA A 65 -16.67 1.06 11.64
C ALA A 65 -16.39 -0.31 10.98
N SER A 66 -16.84 -1.42 11.58
CA SER A 66 -16.74 -2.76 10.99
C SER A 66 -17.51 -2.96 9.68
N LYS A 67 -18.45 -2.06 9.34
CA LYS A 67 -19.31 -2.14 8.14
C LYS A 67 -18.71 -1.47 6.90
N ILE A 68 -17.39 -1.38 6.81
CA ILE A 68 -16.68 -0.66 5.75
C ILE A 68 -16.13 -1.69 4.76
N PRO A 69 -16.14 -1.39 3.45
CA PRO A 69 -15.71 -2.33 2.43
C PRO A 69 -14.31 -2.88 2.72
N MET A 70 -14.12 -4.16 2.44
CA MET A 70 -12.79 -4.78 2.44
C MET A 70 -12.02 -4.35 1.19
N LEU A 71 -10.71 -4.62 1.15
CA LEU A 71 -9.81 -4.17 0.09
C LEU A 71 -10.35 -4.39 -1.33
N THR A 72 -10.82 -5.60 -1.63
CA THR A 72 -11.36 -5.95 -2.95
C THR A 72 -12.56 -5.07 -3.30
N GLU A 73 -13.51 -4.94 -2.38
CA GLU A 73 -14.70 -4.12 -2.55
C GLU A 73 -14.37 -2.62 -2.65
N MET A 74 -13.32 -2.15 -1.95
CA MET A 74 -12.83 -0.78 -2.10
C MET A 74 -12.34 -0.50 -3.53
N LEU A 75 -11.59 -1.42 -4.12
CA LEU A 75 -11.07 -1.29 -5.49
C LEU A 75 -12.21 -1.32 -6.51
N GLU A 76 -13.14 -2.27 -6.37
CA GLU A 76 -14.33 -2.37 -7.24
C GLU A 76 -15.17 -1.08 -7.17
N LYS A 77 -15.36 -0.51 -5.97
CA LYS A 77 -16.10 0.76 -5.81
C LYS A 77 -15.37 1.98 -6.37
N MET A 78 -14.09 1.88 -6.71
CA MET A 78 -13.33 2.94 -7.38
C MET A 78 -13.45 2.87 -8.91
N GLU A 79 -13.92 1.76 -9.47
CA GLU A 79 -14.18 1.65 -10.91
C GLU A 79 -15.20 2.69 -11.36
N GLY A 80 -14.87 3.44 -12.42
CA GLY A 80 -15.69 4.54 -12.93
C GLY A 80 -15.72 5.81 -12.06
N LYS A 81 -15.02 5.84 -10.92
CA LYS A 81 -14.93 7.02 -10.03
C LYS A 81 -13.52 7.55 -9.87
N ALA A 82 -12.54 6.66 -9.74
CA ALA A 82 -11.13 7.04 -9.70
C ALA A 82 -10.58 7.17 -11.13
N PRO A 83 -9.66 8.12 -11.39
CA PRO A 83 -8.90 8.17 -12.62
C PRO A 83 -8.16 6.84 -12.87
N GLU A 84 -8.10 6.42 -14.14
CA GLU A 84 -7.49 5.14 -14.53
C GLU A 84 -6.02 5.03 -14.09
N ASN A 85 -5.26 6.12 -14.23
CA ASN A 85 -3.87 6.18 -13.79
C ASN A 85 -3.68 6.12 -12.27
N ALA A 86 -4.72 6.31 -11.47
CA ALA A 86 -4.70 6.12 -10.03
C ALA A 86 -5.14 4.69 -9.62
N LEU A 87 -6.04 4.08 -10.40
CA LEU A 87 -6.61 2.76 -10.07
C LEU A 87 -5.79 1.59 -10.62
N LEU A 88 -5.31 1.66 -11.86
CA LEU A 88 -4.59 0.55 -12.52
C LEU A 88 -3.38 0.05 -11.70
N PRO A 89 -2.49 0.92 -11.18
CA PRO A 89 -1.35 0.44 -10.40
C PRO A 89 -1.76 -0.32 -9.13
N LEU A 90 -2.90 0.02 -8.53
CA LEU A 90 -3.43 -0.67 -7.35
C LEU A 90 -4.00 -2.05 -7.71
N LEU A 91 -4.67 -2.16 -8.86
CA LEU A 91 -5.18 -3.43 -9.37
C LEU A 91 -4.04 -4.39 -9.73
N GLU A 92 -3.00 -3.89 -10.41
CA GLU A 92 -1.80 -4.67 -10.73
C GLU A 92 -1.11 -5.17 -9.46
N PHE A 93 -0.91 -4.32 -8.46
CA PHE A 93 -0.29 -4.74 -7.20
C PHE A 93 -1.14 -5.81 -6.49
N LYS A 94 -2.47 -5.67 -6.48
CA LYS A 94 -3.37 -6.69 -5.94
C LYS A 94 -3.23 -8.02 -6.67
N GLN A 95 -3.19 -7.99 -8.00
CA GLN A 95 -3.10 -9.19 -8.84
C GLN A 95 -1.80 -9.97 -8.59
N TYR A 96 -0.66 -9.27 -8.52
CA TYR A 96 0.64 -9.92 -8.51
C TYR A 96 1.27 -10.09 -7.13
N SER A 97 0.96 -9.22 -6.17
CA SER A 97 1.68 -9.17 -4.88
C SER A 97 0.79 -9.40 -3.67
N TRP A 98 -0.47 -8.95 -3.67
CA TRP A 98 -1.27 -8.93 -2.44
C TRP A 98 -1.57 -10.32 -1.85
N LYS A 99 -2.00 -11.28 -2.67
CA LYS A 99 -2.47 -12.59 -2.18
C LYS A 99 -1.38 -13.38 -1.43
N PRO A 100 -0.14 -13.52 -1.94
CA PRO A 100 0.96 -14.17 -1.20
C PRO A 100 1.30 -13.47 0.13
N LEU A 101 1.17 -12.14 0.19
CA LEU A 101 1.52 -11.38 1.40
C LEU A 101 0.58 -11.68 2.58
N SER A 102 -0.65 -12.10 2.34
CA SER A 102 -1.58 -12.53 3.41
C SER A 102 -1.01 -13.66 4.26
N SER A 103 -0.17 -14.52 3.69
CA SER A 103 0.50 -15.58 4.44
C SER A 103 1.45 -15.05 5.51
N TYR A 104 2.01 -13.85 5.35
CA TYR A 104 2.93 -13.23 6.32
C TYR A 104 2.21 -12.49 7.45
N ILE A 105 0.91 -12.19 7.28
CA ILE A 105 0.07 -11.61 8.34
C ILE A 105 -0.52 -12.70 9.24
N HIS A 106 -0.96 -13.81 8.65
CA HIS A 106 -1.75 -14.82 9.37
C HIS A 106 -0.95 -16.07 9.76
N GLY A 107 0.39 -16.02 9.70
CA GLY A 107 1.23 -17.19 10.00
C GLY A 107 1.03 -18.35 9.04
N GLY A 108 0.72 -18.06 7.78
CA GLY A 108 0.49 -19.07 6.74
C GLY A 108 1.77 -19.74 6.25
N ILE A 109 1.62 -20.65 5.29
CA ILE A 109 2.70 -21.53 4.82
C ILE A 109 3.96 -20.80 4.32
N HIS A 110 3.83 -19.64 3.66
CA HIS A 110 5.00 -18.89 3.20
C HIS A 110 5.80 -18.31 4.37
N ALA A 111 5.14 -17.81 5.41
CA ALA A 111 5.80 -17.28 6.60
C ALA A 111 6.56 -18.38 7.34
N ILE A 112 5.89 -19.52 7.59
CA ILE A 112 6.50 -20.68 8.25
C ILE A 112 7.70 -21.20 7.46
N ASN A 113 7.53 -21.37 6.15
CA ASN A 113 8.58 -21.89 5.29
C ASN A 113 9.80 -20.96 5.23
N ARG A 114 9.59 -19.65 5.06
CA ARG A 114 10.71 -18.69 4.97
C ARG A 114 11.39 -18.46 6.31
N HIS A 115 10.64 -18.42 7.41
CA HIS A 115 11.24 -18.26 8.72
C HIS A 115 12.10 -19.48 9.12
N SER A 116 11.72 -20.69 8.68
CA SER A 116 12.50 -21.91 8.95
C SER A 116 13.67 -22.13 7.99
N LYS A 117 13.52 -21.75 6.70
CA LYS A 117 14.52 -22.05 5.65
C LYS A 117 15.35 -20.86 5.20
N GLY A 118 15.07 -19.68 5.74
CA GLY A 118 15.69 -18.43 5.34
C GLY A 118 14.95 -17.73 4.19
N TYR A 119 15.42 -16.51 3.94
CA TYR A 119 14.85 -15.58 2.97
C TYR A 119 15.83 -15.38 1.81
N PRO A 120 15.44 -15.72 0.56
CA PRO A 120 16.25 -15.40 -0.61
C PRO A 120 16.46 -13.88 -0.72
N ILE A 121 17.68 -13.45 -1.09
CA ILE A 121 18.01 -12.02 -1.18
C ILE A 121 17.12 -11.31 -2.22
N GLU A 122 16.77 -12.01 -3.30
CA GLU A 122 15.93 -11.49 -4.38
C GLU A 122 14.51 -11.18 -3.86
N LEU A 123 14.01 -11.97 -2.90
CA LEU A 123 12.72 -11.70 -2.26
C LEU A 123 12.80 -10.43 -1.40
N ILE A 124 13.88 -10.27 -0.64
CA ILE A 124 14.11 -9.10 0.22
C ILE A 124 14.24 -7.83 -0.64
N GLU A 125 15.01 -7.89 -1.71
CA GLU A 125 15.14 -6.80 -2.68
C GLU A 125 13.80 -6.48 -3.35
N GLN A 126 13.04 -7.49 -3.76
CA GLN A 126 11.72 -7.29 -4.33
C GLN A 126 10.76 -6.60 -3.36
N VAL A 127 10.79 -6.98 -2.07
CA VAL A 127 9.96 -6.35 -1.02
C VAL A 127 10.33 -4.88 -0.84
N LEU A 128 11.63 -4.57 -0.79
CA LEU A 128 12.11 -3.20 -0.70
C LEU A 128 11.68 -2.37 -1.91
N ARG A 129 11.90 -2.88 -3.13
CA ARG A 129 11.51 -2.21 -4.38
C ARG A 129 9.99 -1.99 -4.45
N ASN A 130 9.20 -3.00 -4.11
CA ASN A 130 7.74 -2.88 -4.03
C ASN A 130 7.31 -1.82 -3.02
N SER A 131 7.94 -1.76 -1.84
CA SER A 131 7.66 -0.72 -0.84
C SER A 131 8.01 0.67 -1.37
N ASN A 132 9.14 0.83 -2.06
CA ASN A 132 9.53 2.10 -2.68
C ASN A 132 8.55 2.54 -3.77
N GLY A 133 8.07 1.59 -4.59
CA GLY A 133 7.01 1.86 -5.58
C GLY A 133 5.73 2.38 -4.93
N LEU A 134 5.24 1.68 -3.89
CA LEU A 134 4.08 2.14 -3.12
C LEU A 134 4.32 3.48 -2.43
N ASN A 135 5.54 3.73 -1.94
CA ASN A 135 5.94 4.99 -1.32
C ASN A 135 5.88 6.15 -2.33
N GLY A 136 6.40 5.95 -3.54
CA GLY A 136 6.30 6.89 -4.64
C GLY A 136 4.85 7.17 -5.03
N THR A 137 4.04 6.13 -5.20
CA THR A 137 2.60 6.28 -5.52
C THR A 137 1.85 7.02 -4.41
N THR A 138 2.19 6.76 -3.15
CA THR A 138 1.64 7.50 -2.00
C THR A 138 2.03 8.97 -2.05
N ALA A 139 3.30 9.29 -2.35
CA ALA A 139 3.77 10.66 -2.50
C ALA A 139 3.09 11.39 -3.66
N TYR A 140 2.92 10.71 -4.79
CA TYR A 140 2.23 11.27 -5.95
C TYR A 140 0.78 11.60 -5.59
N PHE A 141 0.05 10.65 -5.01
CA PHE A 141 -1.33 10.88 -4.59
C PHE A 141 -1.43 11.98 -3.53
N TRP A 142 -0.57 11.97 -2.50
CA TRP A 142 -0.52 13.02 -1.48
C TRP A 142 -0.28 14.41 -2.08
N SER A 143 0.60 14.51 -3.08
CA SER A 143 0.89 15.78 -3.75
C SER A 143 -0.34 16.34 -4.49
N GLN A 144 -1.20 15.47 -5.05
CA GLN A 144 -2.45 15.90 -5.69
C GLN A 144 -3.43 16.48 -4.66
N LEU A 145 -3.50 15.88 -3.46
CA LEU A 145 -4.36 16.35 -2.37
C LEU A 145 -4.01 17.76 -1.88
N THR A 146 -2.78 18.26 -2.15
CA THR A 146 -2.39 19.63 -1.81
C THR A 146 -3.04 20.70 -2.69
N GLY A 147 -3.60 20.32 -3.85
CA GLY A 147 -4.14 21.25 -4.84
C GLY A 147 -3.09 22.05 -5.63
N GLN A 148 -1.78 21.86 -5.34
CA GLN A 148 -0.71 22.60 -6.01
C GLN A 148 -0.29 21.90 -7.31
N ALA A 149 -0.59 22.51 -8.47
CA ALA A 149 -0.36 21.93 -9.79
C ALA A 149 1.09 21.48 -10.08
N ASN A 150 2.08 22.09 -9.43
CA ASN A 150 3.49 21.76 -9.63
C ASN A 150 3.97 20.57 -8.78
N LYS A 151 3.34 20.28 -7.64
CA LYS A 151 3.80 19.25 -6.70
C LYS A 151 3.80 17.84 -7.29
N PRO A 152 2.75 17.38 -8.01
CA PRO A 152 2.79 16.08 -8.68
C PRO A 152 3.93 15.96 -9.69
N LYS A 153 4.24 17.04 -10.42
CA LYS A 153 5.36 17.06 -11.38
C LYS A 153 6.72 16.93 -10.69
N GLU A 154 6.90 17.58 -9.54
CA GLU A 154 8.10 17.44 -8.71
C GLU A 154 8.28 15.99 -8.24
N VAL A 155 7.20 15.38 -7.73
CA VAL A 155 7.24 13.97 -7.30
C VAL A 155 7.55 13.04 -8.48
N MET A 156 6.96 13.26 -9.66
CA MET A 156 7.27 12.43 -10.83
C MET A 156 8.74 12.48 -11.26
N LYS A 157 9.46 13.58 -10.99
CA LYS A 157 10.91 13.63 -11.26
C LYS A 157 11.69 12.64 -10.40
N SER A 158 11.29 12.43 -9.14
CA SER A 158 11.99 11.50 -8.26
C SER A 158 11.89 10.05 -8.72
N PHE A 159 10.83 9.68 -9.45
CA PHE A 159 10.72 8.34 -10.03
C PHE A 159 11.82 8.05 -11.06
N ASN A 160 12.24 9.06 -11.84
CA ASN A 160 13.33 8.90 -12.79
C ASN A 160 14.69 8.85 -12.08
N GLU A 161 14.88 9.70 -11.09
CA GLU A 161 16.13 9.78 -10.32
C GLU A 161 16.42 8.48 -9.55
N PHE A 162 15.39 7.88 -8.95
CA PHE A 162 15.51 6.67 -8.11
C PHE A 162 15.00 5.41 -8.82
N ARG A 163 15.03 5.38 -10.15
CA ARG A 163 14.50 4.27 -10.95
C ARG A 163 15.16 2.93 -10.63
N ASP A 164 16.44 2.97 -10.24
CA ASP A 164 17.25 1.83 -9.86
C ASP A 164 16.79 1.13 -8.58
N CYS A 165 16.00 1.77 -7.72
CA CYS A 165 15.45 1.19 -6.49
C CYS A 165 13.91 1.02 -6.51
N LEU A 166 13.27 1.27 -7.64
CA LEU A 166 11.84 1.03 -7.86
C LEU A 166 11.59 -0.41 -8.37
N PRO A 167 10.33 -0.88 -8.37
CA PRO A 167 9.96 -2.11 -9.05
C PRO A 167 10.37 -2.00 -10.53
N SER A 168 11.03 -3.02 -11.06
CA SER A 168 11.30 -3.08 -12.50
C SER A 168 9.99 -3.14 -13.27
N ASP A 169 9.96 -2.52 -14.45
CA ASP A 169 8.87 -2.62 -15.42
C ASP A 169 8.68 -4.10 -15.77
N ARG A 170 7.81 -4.80 -15.03
CA ARG A 170 7.49 -6.21 -15.27
C ARG A 170 6.45 -6.35 -16.38
N LEU A 171 6.64 -5.68 -17.52
CA LEU A 171 5.77 -5.83 -18.69
C LEU A 171 6.54 -5.60 -20.00
N LYS A 172 7.42 -6.55 -20.36
CA LYS A 172 7.66 -6.96 -21.74
C LYS A 172 8.11 -8.43 -21.74
N ASN A 173 7.16 -9.35 -21.71
CA ASN A 173 7.23 -10.69 -22.28
C ASN A 173 5.81 -11.09 -22.69
#